data_AF-A0A0F9A6N5-F1
#
_entry.id   AF-A0A0F9A6N5-F1
#
_cell.length_a   1.000
_cell.length_b   1.000
_cell.length_c   1.000
_cell.angle_alpha   90.00
_cell.angle_beta   90.00
_cell.angle_gamma   90.00
#
_symmetry.space_group_name_H-M   'P 1'
#
loop_
_entity.id
_entity.type
_entity.pdbx_description
1 polymer ?
#
loop_
_entity_poly.entity_id
_entity_poly.type
_entity_poly.pdbx_seq_one_letter_code
_entity_poly.pdbx_strand_id
1 'polypeptide(L)' 'NIIPVDENIWIKNLSLKWSNNDPADRTIVATAMLKKLPIITKDKIIRDFYPEIIW' A
#
# COMPACT_ATOMS: atom_id res chain seq x y z
N ASN A 1 16.67 -2.11 0.57
CA ASN A 1 16.52 -0.64 0.52
C ASN A 1 15.40 -0.26 1.48
N ILE A 2 15.57 0.79 2.30
CA ILE A 2 14.51 1.29 3.19
C ILE A 2 13.94 2.55 2.56
N ILE A 3 12.62 2.62 2.40
CA ILE A 3 11.94 3.76 1.80
C ILE A 3 11.32 4.60 2.91
N PRO A 4 11.71 5.88 3.09
CA PRO A 4 11.04 6.77 4.02
C PRO A 4 9.62 7.09 3.53
N VAL A 5 8.70 7.26 4.47
CA VAL A 5 7.33 7.69 4.19
C VAL A 5 7.34 9.22 4.09
N ASP A 6 7.09 9.74 2.90
CA ASP A 6 7.02 11.18 2.61
C ASP A 6 5.57 11.67 2.46
N GLU A 7 5.42 12.98 2.24
CA GLU A 7 4.12 13.63 2.09
C GLU A 7 3.31 13.07 0.91
N ASN A 8 3.97 12.66 -0.18
CA ASN A 8 3.27 12.10 -1.34
C ASN A 8 2.67 10.73 -1.01
N ILE A 9 3.39 9.91 -0.24
CA ILE A 9 2.88 8.64 0.27
C ILE A 9 1.68 8.88 1.20
N TRP A 10 1.75 9.89 2.07
CA TRP A 10 0.63 10.26 2.95
C TRP A 10 -0.60 10.74 2.17
N ILE A 11 -0.42 11.64 1.19
CA ILE A 11 -1.53 12.09 0.33
C ILE A 11 -2.14 10.91 -0.43
N LYS A 12 -1.30 10.03 -0.97
CA LYS A 12 -1.76 8.83 -1.67
C LYS A 12 -2.52 7.90 -0.73
N ASN A 13 -2.02 7.65 0.48
CA ASN A 13 -2.68 6.86 1.52
C ASN A 13 -4.10 7.39 1.78
N LEU A 14 -4.25 8.69 2.05
CA LEU A 14 -5.55 9.30 2.30
C LEU A 14 -6.50 9.20 1.09
N SER A 15 -5.95 9.24 -0.13
CA SER A 15 -6.73 9.14 -1.37
C SER A 15 -7.14 7.72 -1.78
N LEU A 16 -6.63 6.66 -1.11
CA LEU A 16 -6.98 5.29 -1.47
C LEU A 16 -8.49 5.08 -1.29
N LYS A 17 -9.16 4.72 -2.39
CA LYS A 17 -10.57 4.28 -2.39
C LYS A 17 -10.70 2.86 -1.84
N TRP A 18 -10.22 2.68 -0.62
CA TRP A 18 -10.19 1.42 0.11
C TRP A 18 -10.88 1.61 1.45
N SER A 19 -11.74 0.67 1.82
CA SER A 19 -12.45 0.68 3.10
C SER A 19 -11.59 0.28 4.29
N ASN A 20 -10.40 -0.28 4.08
CA ASN A 20 -9.49 -0.60 5.18
C ASN A 20 -9.00 0.70 5.86
N ASN A 21 -9.18 0.76 7.18
CA ASN A 21 -8.83 1.91 8.01
C ASN A 21 -7.46 1.75 8.69
N ASP A 22 -6.75 0.64 8.48
CA ASP A 22 -5.42 0.46 9.03
C ASP A 22 -4.42 1.41 8.35
N PRO A 23 -3.80 2.36 9.08
CA PRO A 23 -2.91 3.36 8.49
C PRO A 23 -1.59 2.75 7.97
N ALA A 24 -1.11 1.65 8.54
CA ALA A 24 0.12 1.00 8.10
C ALA A 24 -0.10 0.26 6.78
N ASP A 25 -1.18 -0.53 6.66
CA ASP A 25 -1.54 -1.22 5.43
C ASP A 25 -1.75 -0.24 4.27
N ARG A 26 -2.48 0.86 4.54
CA ARG A 26 -2.70 1.92 3.55
C ARG A 26 -1.38 2.57 3.13
N THR A 27 -0.44 2.75 4.07
CA THR A 27 0.88 3.31 3.78
C THR A 27 1.70 2.36 2.91
N ILE A 28 1.67 1.07 3.20
CA ILE A 28 2.35 0.04 2.40
C ILE A 28 1.80 0.04 0.97
N VAL A 29 0.47 0.00 0.81
CA VAL A 29 -0.17 0.00 -0.51
C VAL A 29 0.08 1.31 -1.27
N ALA A 30 -0.02 2.46 -0.60
CA ALA A 30 0.28 3.75 -1.21
C ALA A 30 1.73 3.83 -1.71
N THR A 31 2.68 3.33 -0.89
CA THR A 31 4.10 3.26 -1.25
C THR A 31 4.31 2.36 -2.46
N ALA A 32 3.73 1.16 -2.44
CA ALA A 32 3.83 0.19 -3.54
C ALA A 32 3.27 0.76 -4.85
N MET A 33 2.09 1.40 -4.81
CA MET A 33 1.49 2.06 -5.97
C MET A 33 2.37 3.17 -6.56
N LEU A 34 2.93 4.05 -5.73
CA LEU A 34 3.77 5.16 -6.19
C LEU A 34 5.12 4.69 -6.74
N LYS A 35 5.68 3.63 -6.16
CA LYS A 35 6.98 3.07 -6.56
C LYS A 35 6.85 1.96 -7.60
N LYS A 36 5.63 1.55 -7.97
CA LYS A 36 5.33 0.45 -8.89
C LYS A 36 6.01 -0.86 -8.45
N LEU A 37 5.78 -1.22 -7.20
CA LEU A 37 6.39 -2.40 -6.57
C LEU A 37 5.32 -3.45 -6.26
N PRO A 38 5.64 -4.75 -6.38
CA PRO A 38 4.79 -5.80 -5.85
C PRO A 38 4.82 -5.80 -4.31
N ILE A 39 3.74 -6.25 -3.67
CA ILE A 39 3.69 -6.49 -2.23
C ILE A 39 3.78 -7.99 -1.94
N ILE A 40 4.74 -8.39 -1.11
CA ILE A 40 4.81 -9.75 -0.56
C ILE A 40 3.90 -9.78 0.67
N THR A 41 2.79 -10.54 0.61
CA THR A 41 1.88 -10.63 1.75
C THR A 41 0.98 -11.86 1.69
N LYS A 42 0.71 -12.45 2.87
CA LYS A 42 -0.35 -13.45 3.05
C LYS A 42 -1.74 -12.83 3.29
N ASP A 43 -1.78 -11.53 3.59
CA ASP A 43 -2.99 -10.81 3.96
C ASP A 43 -3.99 -10.81 2.79
N LYS A 44 -5.21 -11.29 3.02
CA LYS A 44 -6.22 -11.36 1.97
C LYS A 44 -6.83 -9.99 1.65
N ILE A 45 -6.96 -9.11 2.63
CA ILE A 45 -7.55 -7.78 2.46
C ILE A 45 -6.65 -6.92 1.57
N ILE A 46 -5.33 -6.95 1.76
CA ILE A 46 -4.38 -6.28 0.87
C ILE A 46 -4.45 -6.87 -0.55
N ARG A 47 -4.47 -8.21 -0.67
CA ARG A 47 -4.52 -8.89 -1.98
C ARG A 47 -5.78 -8.59 -2.78
N ASP A 48 -6.91 -8.49 -2.10
CA ASP A 48 -8.19 -8.19 -2.74
C ASP A 48 -8.24 -6.72 -3.21
N PHE A 49 -7.40 -5.82 -2.67
CA PHE A 49 -7.34 -4.41 -3.04
C PHE A 49 -6.21 -4.04 -4.01
N TYR A 50 -5.01 -4.60 -3.83
CA TYR A 50 -3.83 -4.30 -4.65
C TYR A 50 -3.43 -5.54 -5.47
N PRO A 51 -3.43 -5.46 -6.82
CA PRO A 51 -3.29 -6.65 -7.67
C PRO A 51 -1.86 -7.17 -7.84
N GLU A 52 -0.82 -6.32 -7.67
CA GLU A 52 0.57 -6.74 -7.85
C GLU A 52 1.12 -7.39 -6.56
N ILE A 53 0.92 -8.70 -6.43
CA ILE A 53 1.20 -9.46 -5.21
C ILE A 53 2.14 -10.65 -5.48
N ILE A 54 2.97 -10.97 -4.49
CA ILE A 54 3.70 -12.24 -4.38
C ILE A 54 3.29 -12.94 -3.06
N TRP A 55 3.11 -14.26 -3.07
CA TRP A 55 2.69 -15.07 -1.92
C TRP A 55 3.83 -15.91 -1.36
#